data_AF-A0A815V7L4-F1
#
_entry.id   AF-A0A815V7L4-F1
#
_cell.length_a   1.000
_cell.length_b   1.000
_cell.length_c   1.000
_cell.angle_alpha   90.00
_cell.angle_beta   90.00
_cell.angle_gamma   90.00
#
_symmetry.space_group_name_H-M   'P 1'
#
loop_
_entity.id
_entity.type
_entity.pdbx_description
1 polymer ?
#
loop_
_entity_poly.entity_id
_entity_poly.type
_entity_poly.pdbx_seq_one_letter_code
_entity_poly.pdbx_strand_id
1 'polypeptide(L)'
;MVESIGDSRCPLNVQCIWTGQAKVQIAVSKAEMSSTAELVIGANPQNNAIVTVGTNKYSITLEKVIPYPGGGQTREKKEAVLQVKCL
;
A
#
# COMPACT_ATOMS: atom_id res chain seq x y z
N MET A 1 -0.33 -10.65 4.24
CA MET A 1 0.99 -10.47 3.63
C MET A 1 0.93 -9.42 2.53
N VAL A 2 2.04 -8.73 2.27
CA VAL A 2 2.19 -7.84 1.11
C VAL A 2 2.63 -8.69 -0.08
N GLU A 3 1.93 -8.58 -1.21
CA GLU A 3 2.21 -9.34 -2.43
C GLU A 3 3.07 -8.55 -3.41
N SER A 4 2.75 -7.27 -3.59
CA SER A 4 3.52 -6.39 -4.48
C SER A 4 3.46 -4.94 -4.01
N ILE A 5 4.52 -4.19 -4.32
CA ILE A 5 4.61 -2.74 -4.09
C ILE A 5 5.07 -2.11 -5.40
N GLY A 6 4.19 -1.34 -6.04
CA GLY A 6 4.52 -0.45 -7.16
C GLY A 6 4.59 0.98 -6.66
N ASP A 7 5.66 1.70 -6.97
CA ASP A 7 5.84 3.08 -6.50
C ASP A 7 6.35 3.96 -7.64
N SER A 8 5.43 4.72 -8.24
CA SER A 8 5.70 5.69 -9.30
C SER A 8 5.36 7.12 -8.87
N ARG A 9 5.31 7.37 -7.55
CA ARG A 9 5.10 8.71 -7.01
C ARG A 9 6.18 9.65 -7.53
N CYS A 10 5.78 10.89 -7.82
CA CYS A 10 6.70 11.92 -8.27
C CYS A 10 7.90 12.03 -7.31
N PRO A 11 9.15 11.84 -7.77
CA PRO A 11 10.31 11.86 -6.90
C PRO A 11 10.47 13.18 -6.15
N LEU A 12 11.08 13.14 -4.97
CA LEU A 12 11.45 14.34 -4.24
C LEU A 12 12.35 15.23 -5.11
N ASN A 13 12.14 16.54 -5.01
CA ASN A 13 12.87 17.57 -5.74
C ASN A 13 12.71 17.54 -7.27
N VAL A 14 11.67 16.87 -7.79
CA VAL A 14 11.32 16.88 -9.21
C VAL A 14 9.94 17.52 -9.39
N GLN A 15 9.80 18.36 -10.41
CA GLN A 15 8.50 18.87 -10.84
C GLN A 15 7.91 17.90 -11.86
N CYS A 16 6.93 17.10 -11.45
CA CYS A 16 6.24 16.21 -12.36
C CYS A 16 5.01 16.88 -12.99
N ILE A 17 4.77 16.59 -14.27
CA ILE A 17 3.51 16.93 -14.95
C ILE A 17 2.34 16.13 -14.33
N TRP A 18 2.63 14.90 -13.85
CA TRP A 18 1.68 14.00 -13.22
C TRP A 18 2.21 13.58 -11.85
N THR A 19 1.37 13.62 -10.81
CA THR A 19 1.80 13.35 -9.42
C THR A 19 2.20 11.89 -9.15
N GLY A 20 1.75 10.95 -9.99
CA GLY A 20 2.02 9.52 -9.83
C GLY A 20 1.34 8.91 -8.61
N GLN A 21 1.65 7.66 -8.28
CA GLN A 21 1.03 6.96 -7.15
C GLN A 21 1.90 5.81 -6.65
N ALA A 22 1.64 5.36 -5.42
CA ALA A 22 2.11 4.07 -4.93
C ALA A 22 0.92 3.13 -4.71
N LYS A 23 1.06 1.92 -5.23
CA LYS A 23 0.08 0.84 -5.17
C LYS A 23 0.67 -0.32 -4.40
N VAL A 24 -0.09 -0.82 -3.43
CA VAL A 24 0.29 -1.98 -2.63
C VAL A 24 -0.81 -3.01 -2.74
N GLN A 25 -0.46 -4.20 -3.22
CA GLN A 25 -1.35 -5.35 -3.18
C GLN A 25 -1.06 -6.16 -1.93
N ILE A 26 -2.12 -6.47 -1.19
CA ILE A 26 -2.05 -7.27 0.03
C ILE A 26 -3.00 -8.44 -0.07
N ALA A 27 -2.62 -9.55 0.53
CA ALA A 27 -3.47 -10.69 0.82
C ALA A 27 -3.64 -10.83 2.32
N VAL A 28 -4.86 -10.99 2.80
CA VAL A 28 -5.17 -11.34 4.18
C VAL A 28 -5.72 -12.74 4.19
N SER A 29 -5.04 -13.63 4.90
CA SER A 29 -5.40 -15.04 4.99
C SER A 29 -5.58 -15.48 6.44
N LYS A 30 -6.53 -16.40 6.64
CA LYS A 30 -6.77 -17.11 7.89
C LYS A 30 -7.23 -18.52 7.56
N ALA A 31 -6.43 -19.51 7.96
CA ALA A 31 -6.60 -20.91 7.55
C ALA A 31 -6.69 -21.01 6.00
N GLU A 32 -7.73 -21.62 5.46
CA GLU A 32 -7.93 -21.82 4.02
C GLU A 32 -8.60 -20.63 3.30
N MET A 33 -8.95 -19.57 4.03
CA MET A 33 -9.61 -18.39 3.46
C MET A 33 -8.59 -17.29 3.21
N SER A 34 -8.63 -16.70 2.01
CA SER A 34 -7.82 -15.54 1.64
C SER A 34 -8.67 -14.48 0.96
N SER A 35 -8.39 -13.22 1.24
CA SER A 35 -8.96 -12.06 0.55
C SER A 35 -7.84 -11.11 0.15
N THR A 36 -7.93 -10.49 -1.02
CA THR A 36 -6.93 -9.53 -1.51
C THR A 36 -7.50 -8.12 -1.54
N ALA A 37 -6.63 -7.13 -1.41
CA ALA A 37 -6.97 -5.71 -1.55
C ALA A 37 -5.83 -4.94 -2.22
N GLU A 38 -6.19 -3.94 -3.02
CA GLU A 38 -5.26 -2.93 -3.54
C GLU A 38 -5.44 -1.63 -2.74
N LEU A 39 -4.33 -1.09 -2.25
CA LEU A 39 -4.29 0.18 -1.52
C LEU A 39 -3.41 1.18 -2.29
N VAL A 40 -3.93 2.38 -2.48
CA VAL A 40 -3.30 3.41 -3.32
C VAL A 40 -3.15 4.73 -2.57
N ILE A 41 -1.93 5.30 -2.60
CA ILE A 41 -1.61 6.65 -2.12
C ILE A 41 -1.03 7.49 -3.27
N GLY A 42 -1.26 8.81 -3.28
CA GLY A 42 -0.86 9.70 -4.37
C GLY A 42 -2.06 10.11 -5.22
N ALA A 43 -1.93 10.04 -6.56
CA ALA A 43 -3.04 10.28 -7.48
C ALA A 43 -4.21 9.31 -7.20
N ASN A 44 -5.44 9.82 -7.24
CA ASN A 44 -6.68 9.04 -7.07
C ASN A 44 -6.61 8.08 -5.86
N PRO A 45 -6.44 8.61 -4.65
CA PRO A 45 -6.13 7.80 -3.48
C PRO A 45 -7.29 6.89 -3.11
N GLN A 46 -6.97 5.61 -2.92
CA GLN A 46 -7.84 4.59 -2.33
C GLN A 46 -6.99 3.83 -1.32
N ASN A 47 -6.62 4.51 -0.24
CA ASN A 47 -5.63 4.02 0.72
C ASN A 47 -6.25 3.14 1.80
N ASN A 48 -7.55 2.89 1.78
CA ASN A 48 -8.22 2.03 2.74
C ASN A 48 -9.05 0.96 2.04
N ALA A 49 -9.16 -0.20 2.68
CA ALA A 49 -10.01 -1.29 2.26
C ALA A 49 -10.58 -2.02 3.49
N ILE A 50 -11.79 -2.55 3.35
CA ILE A 50 -12.35 -3.49 4.32
C ILE A 50 -12.27 -4.87 3.70
N VAL A 51 -11.57 -5.79 4.38
CA VAL A 51 -11.46 -7.19 3.97
C VAL A 51 -12.17 -8.08 4.98
N THR A 52 -12.83 -9.12 4.48
CA THR A 52 -13.51 -10.11 5.32
C THR A 52 -12.80 -11.44 5.16
N VAL A 53 -12.42 -12.06 6.28
CA VAL A 53 -11.80 -13.39 6.28
C VAL A 53 -12.48 -14.26 7.33
N GLY A 54 -13.25 -15.24 6.86
CA GLY A 54 -14.21 -15.97 7.69
C GLY A 54 -15.30 -15.05 8.20
N THR A 55 -15.48 -15.01 9.52
CA THR A 55 -16.46 -14.14 10.20
C THR A 55 -15.88 -12.80 10.66
N ASN A 56 -14.57 -12.57 10.48
CA ASN A 56 -13.88 -11.37 10.97
C ASN A 56 -13.75 -10.34 9.85
N LYS A 57 -13.99 -9.08 10.18
CA LYS A 57 -13.77 -7.95 9.27
C LYS A 57 -12.57 -7.13 9.73
N TYR A 58 -11.71 -6.75 8.80
CA TYR A 58 -10.56 -5.91 9.05
C TYR A 58 -10.63 -4.67 8.17
N SER A 59 -10.46 -3.50 8.78
CA SER A 59 -10.19 -2.26 8.06
C SER A 59 -8.68 -2.09 7.97
N ILE A 60 -8.16 -1.95 6.76
CA ILE A 60 -6.72 -1.84 6.49
C ILE A 60 -6.50 -0.52 5.76
N THR A 61 -5.58 0.27 6.29
CA THR A 61 -5.20 1.57 5.73
C THR A 61 -3.71 1.57 5.41
N LEU A 62 -3.35 1.93 4.18
CA LEU A 62 -1.98 2.22 3.77
C LEU A 62 -1.61 3.63 4.22
N GLU A 63 -0.71 3.73 5.19
CA GLU A 63 -0.23 5.01 5.69
C GLU A 63 0.88 5.58 4.81
N LYS A 64 1.87 4.75 4.48
CA LYS A 64 3.03 5.18 3.69
C LYS A 64 3.73 4.01 3.02
N VAL A 65 4.41 4.31 1.92
CA VAL A 65 5.39 3.44 1.27
C VAL A 65 6.75 4.11 1.39
N ILE A 66 7.74 3.37 1.89
CA ILE A 66 9.11 3.86 2.13
C ILE A 66 10.16 2.96 1.43
N PRO A 67 11.32 3.51 1.04
CA PRO A 67 11.61 4.95 0.99
C PRO A 67 10.77 5.66 -0.08
N TYR A 68 10.53 6.96 0.08
CA TYR A 68 9.86 7.75 -0.97
C TYR A 68 10.83 7.93 -2.16
N PRO A 69 10.35 7.88 -3.43
CA PRO A 69 11.24 8.04 -4.59
C PRO A 69 12.08 9.32 -4.53
N GLY A 70 13.39 9.22 -4.75
CA GLY A 70 14.32 10.36 -4.68
C GLY A 70 14.76 10.77 -3.26
N GLY A 71 14.28 10.12 -2.20
CA GLY A 71 14.61 10.44 -0.80
C GLY A 71 15.67 9.57 -0.13
N GLY A 72 16.21 8.57 -0.82
CA GLY A 72 17.16 7.60 -0.25
C GLY A 72 17.98 6.88 -1.32
N GLN A 73 18.87 5.98 -0.91
CA GLN A 73 19.70 5.23 -1.85
C GLN A 73 18.85 4.26 -2.67
N THR A 74 19.00 4.29 -3.99
CA THR A 74 18.21 3.54 -5.01
C THR A 74 18.19 2.01 -4.83
N ARG A 75 18.90 1.46 -3.84
CA ARG A 75 19.04 0.01 -3.57
C ARG A 75 18.27 -0.49 -2.33
N GLU A 76 17.54 0.38 -1.63
CA GLU A 76 16.77 -0.03 -0.45
C GLU A 76 15.48 -0.78 -0.83
N LYS A 77 15.16 -1.82 -0.05
CA LYS A 77 13.93 -2.58 -0.20
C LYS A 77 12.72 -1.69 0.14
N LYS A 78 11.67 -1.78 -0.68
CA LYS A 78 10.41 -1.06 -0.43
C LYS A 78 9.61 -1.73 0.68
N GLU A 79 9.03 -0.92 1.55
CA GLU A 79 8.16 -1.33 2.64
C GLU A 79 6.85 -0.54 2.62
N ALA A 80 5.75 -1.21 2.92
CA ALA A 80 4.44 -0.61 3.11
C ALA A 80 4.10 -0.61 4.59
N VAL A 81 3.76 0.55 5.14
CA VAL A 81 3.29 0.71 6.51
C VAL A 81 1.76 0.70 6.48
N LEU A 82 1.19 -0.32 7.09
CA LEU A 82 -0.24 -0.58 7.11
C LEU A 82 -0.76 -0.42 8.54
N GLN A 83 -1.84 0.32 8.70
CA GLN A 83 -2.65 0.33 9.91
C GLN A 83 -3.78 -0.68 9.75
N VAL A 84 -3.90 -1.62 10.69
CA VAL A 84 -4.93 -2.66 10.68
C VAL A 84 -5.82 -2.49 11.91
N LYS A 85 -7.14 -2.42 11.68
CA LYS A 85 -8.15 -2.38 12.74
C LYS A 85 -9.14 -3.53 12.57
N CYS A 86 -9.37 -4.30 13.63
CA CYS A 86 -10.46 -5.27 13.68
C CYS A 86 -11.79 -4.53 13.87
N LEU A 87 -12.82 -4.94 13.14
CA LEU A 87 -14.19 -4.42 13.24
C LEU A 87 -15.08 -5.40 13.99
#